data_AF-A0A119CYI3-F1
#
_entry.id   AF-A0A119CYI3-F1
#
_cell.length_a   1.000
_cell.length_b   1.000
_cell.length_c   1.000
_cell.angle_alpha   90.00
_cell.angle_beta   90.00
_cell.angle_gamma   90.00
#
_symmetry.space_group_name_H-M   'P 1'
#
loop_
_entity.id
_entity.type
_entity.pdbx_description
1 polymer ?
#
loop_
_entity_poly.entity_id
_entity_poly.type
_entity_poly.pdbx_seq_one_letter_code
_entity_poly.pdbx_strand_id
1 'polypeptide(L)'
;MDKKLFDFNNYHDVNENINETSNTNLVVINEESSELDHEKNSIVNVEDHVTTNNIDNETLLRRDLIVYNLYSKRNLSNSEFIRHLASIIPVSTDIIMTDIASLKSVDTFKKHKVRVKQALILRGERKAALMIQGVKAINDAMDKSVKFDSDMLVNLSLRYECNPKQIVDEIIKYKKLSTQVALNKIKNHRLPVIRALVKCAKLNSRY
;
A
#
# COMPACT_ATOMS: atom_id res chain seq x y z
N MET A 1 -27.82 12.61 -12.68
CA MET A 1 -26.86 11.52 -12.93
C MET A 1 -25.52 11.98 -12.38
N ASP A 2 -25.17 11.50 -11.19
CA ASP A 2 -23.94 11.92 -10.52
C ASP A 2 -22.74 11.25 -11.20
N LYS A 3 -21.89 12.06 -11.85
CA LYS A 3 -20.60 11.62 -12.36
C LYS A 3 -19.70 11.32 -11.16
N LYS A 4 -19.49 10.04 -10.85
CA LYS A 4 -18.46 9.63 -9.88
C LYS A 4 -17.09 10.10 -10.40
N LEU A 5 -16.43 10.95 -9.62
CA LEU A 5 -15.03 11.33 -9.81
C LEU A 5 -14.19 10.04 -9.82
N PHE A 6 -13.36 9.84 -10.84
CA PHE A 6 -12.49 8.67 -10.95
C PHE A 6 -11.49 8.67 -9.79
N ASP A 7 -11.70 7.76 -8.83
CA ASP A 7 -10.72 7.47 -7.79
C ASP A 7 -9.83 6.31 -8.25
N PHE A 8 -8.53 6.58 -8.42
CA PHE A 8 -7.52 5.57 -8.72
C PHE A 8 -7.47 4.45 -7.66
N ASN A 9 -8.06 4.66 -6.48
CA ASN A 9 -8.12 3.68 -5.40
C ASN A 9 -9.03 2.47 -5.71
N ASN A 10 -9.92 2.54 -6.70
CA ASN A 10 -10.89 1.47 -7.00
C ASN A 10 -10.44 0.45 -8.07
N TYR A 11 -9.18 0.52 -8.52
CA TYR A 11 -8.62 -0.49 -9.41
C TYR A 11 -8.20 -1.73 -8.59
N HIS A 12 -9.13 -2.67 -8.45
CA HIS A 12 -8.83 -4.02 -8.00
C HIS A 12 -7.96 -4.73 -9.05
N ASP A 13 -6.68 -4.92 -8.74
CA ASP A 13 -5.86 -5.91 -9.44
C ASP A 13 -5.97 -7.24 -8.72
N VAL A 14 -6.50 -8.21 -9.48
CA VAL A 14 -6.35 -9.64 -9.26
C VAL A 14 -4.87 -9.97 -9.47
N ASN A 15 -4.20 -10.39 -8.39
CA ASN A 15 -2.87 -11.03 -8.38
C ASN A 15 -1.76 -10.34 -9.19
N GLU A 16 -1.03 -9.43 -8.54
CA GLU A 16 0.38 -9.18 -8.90
C GLU A 16 1.28 -9.51 -7.70
N ASN A 17 1.92 -10.69 -7.77
CA ASN A 17 3.12 -11.02 -7.01
C ASN A 17 4.25 -10.12 -7.53
N ILE A 18 4.41 -8.94 -6.93
CA ILE A 18 5.63 -8.15 -7.10
C ILE A 18 6.60 -8.62 -6.02
N ASN A 19 7.42 -9.62 -6.37
CA ASN A 19 8.63 -9.94 -5.63
C ASN A 19 9.67 -8.86 -5.96
N GLU A 20 9.74 -7.80 -5.16
CA GLU A 20 10.93 -6.95 -5.10
C GLU A 20 11.34 -6.73 -3.64
N THR A 21 12.50 -7.30 -3.31
CA THR A 21 13.27 -7.22 -2.07
C THR A 21 13.38 -5.79 -1.56
N SER A 22 12.74 -5.51 -0.42
CA SER A 22 12.98 -4.30 0.37
C SER A 22 14.10 -4.56 1.37
N ASN A 23 15.28 -3.98 1.11
CA ASN A 23 16.30 -3.78 2.14
C ASN A 23 15.74 -2.79 3.17
N THR A 24 15.44 -3.29 4.36
CA THR A 24 15.09 -2.49 5.54
C THR A 24 16.32 -1.72 6.03
N ASN A 25 16.35 -0.40 5.80
CA ASN A 25 17.10 0.51 6.65
C ASN A 25 16.10 1.29 7.51
N LEU A 26 16.24 1.08 8.82
CA LEU A 26 15.51 1.74 9.88
C LEU A 26 15.73 3.27 9.79
N VAL A 27 14.66 4.05 9.63
CA VAL A 27 14.68 5.47 9.96
C VAL A 27 13.73 5.67 11.13
N VAL A 28 14.32 5.99 12.28
CA VAL A 28 13.65 6.44 13.49
C VAL A 28 13.18 7.86 13.25
N ILE A 29 11.87 8.12 13.35
CA ILE A 29 11.31 9.47 13.38
C ILE A 29 10.57 9.62 14.71
N ASN A 30 11.12 10.48 15.56
CA ASN A 30 10.50 10.96 16.79
C ASN A 30 9.30 11.87 16.47
N GLU A 31 8.27 11.75 17.30
CA GLU A 31 7.12 12.65 17.38
C GLU A 31 7.53 13.99 18.01
N GLU A 32 7.06 15.11 17.47
CA GLU A 32 6.56 16.27 18.24
C GLU A 32 5.82 17.30 17.34
N SER A 33 4.49 17.31 17.51
CA SER A 33 3.56 18.46 17.72
C SER A 33 3.48 19.73 16.83
N SER A 34 2.22 20.13 16.61
CA SER A 34 1.62 21.49 16.49
C SER A 34 1.95 22.32 15.22
N GLU A 35 1.10 23.14 14.61
CA GLU A 35 -0.23 23.69 14.93
C GLU A 35 -0.87 24.21 13.62
N LEU A 36 -2.17 24.52 13.69
CA LEU A 36 -3.03 25.08 12.65
C LEU A 36 -2.55 26.44 12.13
N ASP A 37 -2.84 26.74 10.85
CA ASP A 37 -3.44 28.03 10.47
C ASP A 37 -4.07 28.00 9.07
N HIS A 38 -5.36 28.35 9.03
CA HIS A 38 -6.15 28.71 7.86
C HIS A 38 -6.21 30.24 7.79
N GLU A 39 -5.86 30.87 6.66
CA GLU A 39 -6.64 32.03 6.15
C GLU A 39 -6.30 32.48 4.70
N LYS A 40 -7.40 32.60 3.93
CA LYS A 40 -7.75 33.63 2.92
C LYS A 40 -6.88 33.93 1.69
N ASN A 41 -7.44 33.51 0.54
CA ASN A 41 -7.79 34.28 -0.65
C ASN A 41 -7.02 35.59 -0.94
N SER A 42 -6.28 35.60 -2.06
CA SER A 42 -6.09 36.81 -2.84
C SER A 42 -6.42 36.52 -4.30
N ILE A 43 -7.50 37.15 -4.76
CA ILE A 43 -7.96 37.17 -6.15
C ILE A 43 -7.06 38.16 -6.89
N VAL A 44 -6.26 37.67 -7.85
CA VAL A 44 -5.66 38.52 -8.87
C VAL A 44 -6.20 38.05 -10.21
N ASN A 45 -7.14 38.83 -10.71
CA ASN A 45 -7.69 38.74 -12.05
C ASN A 45 -6.72 39.46 -12.99
N VAL A 46 -6.11 38.73 -13.92
CA VAL A 46 -5.49 39.29 -15.13
C VAL A 46 -5.94 38.40 -16.29
N GLU A 47 -6.99 38.84 -16.97
CA GLU A 47 -7.24 38.46 -18.35
C GLU A 47 -6.16 39.14 -19.21
N ASP A 48 -5.34 38.36 -19.91
CA ASP A 48 -5.37 38.36 -21.37
C ASP A 48 -4.40 37.36 -22.00
N HIS A 49 -4.97 36.61 -22.96
CA HIS A 49 -4.37 35.93 -24.10
C HIS A 49 -3.10 35.06 -23.92
N VAL A 50 -3.28 33.74 -24.10
CA VAL A 50 -2.68 32.91 -25.17
C VAL A 50 -3.18 31.47 -24.98
N THR A 51 -3.66 30.86 -26.06
CA THR A 51 -4.14 29.48 -26.20
C THR A 51 -3.27 28.46 -25.47
N THR A 52 -3.59 28.17 -24.21
CA THR A 52 -3.06 27.02 -23.50
C THR A 52 -4.06 25.89 -23.73
N ASN A 53 -3.61 24.85 -24.43
CA ASN A 53 -4.30 23.57 -24.53
C ASN A 53 -4.55 23.03 -23.13
N ASN A 54 -5.67 23.44 -22.54
CA ASN A 54 -6.13 23.00 -21.24
C ASN A 54 -6.70 21.61 -21.47
N ILE A 55 -5.81 20.62 -21.55
CA ILE A 55 -6.23 19.23 -21.62
C ILE A 55 -6.99 18.97 -20.33
N ASP A 56 -8.29 18.73 -20.47
CA ASP A 56 -9.16 18.42 -19.36
C ASP A 56 -8.57 17.30 -18.51
N ASN A 57 -8.72 17.41 -17.19
CA ASN A 57 -8.15 16.47 -16.23
C ASN A 57 -8.63 15.04 -16.51
N GLU A 58 -9.88 14.88 -16.97
CA GLU A 58 -10.44 13.60 -17.39
C GLU A 58 -9.64 12.98 -18.55
N THR A 59 -9.25 13.78 -19.54
CA THR A 59 -8.44 13.32 -20.68
C THR A 59 -7.01 12.96 -20.25
N LEU A 60 -6.43 13.72 -19.32
CA LEU A 60 -5.12 13.39 -18.75
C LEU A 60 -5.15 12.04 -18.02
N LEU A 61 -6.20 11.78 -17.23
CA LEU A 61 -6.38 10.54 -16.48
C LEU A 61 -6.60 9.34 -17.40
N ARG A 62 -7.44 9.47 -18.44
CA ARG A 62 -7.62 8.40 -19.45
C ARG A 62 -6.31 8.04 -20.13
N ARG A 63 -5.50 9.03 -20.51
CA ARG A 63 -4.21 8.80 -21.15
C ARG A 63 -3.21 8.11 -20.23
N ASP A 64 -3.16 8.49 -18.95
CA ASP A 64 -2.35 7.78 -17.96
C ASP A 64 -2.80 6.32 -17.81
N LEU A 65 -4.11 6.07 -17.80
CA LEU A 65 -4.67 4.72 -17.74
C LEU A 65 -4.31 3.88 -18.98
N ILE A 66 -4.33 4.47 -20.18
CA ILE A 66 -3.88 3.82 -21.42
C ILE A 66 -2.39 3.44 -21.29
N VAL A 67 -1.54 4.37 -20.83
CA VAL A 67 -0.10 4.11 -20.64
C VAL A 67 0.15 3.03 -19.59
N TYR A 68 -0.60 3.03 -18.48
CA TYR A 68 -0.53 1.98 -17.48
C TYR A 68 -0.88 0.62 -18.07
N ASN A 69 -2.03 0.49 -18.75
CA ASN A 69 -2.46 -0.77 -19.35
C ASN A 69 -1.51 -1.27 -20.44
N LEU A 70 -0.87 -0.37 -21.19
CA LEU A 70 0.16 -0.73 -22.17
C LEU A 70 1.32 -1.49 -21.51
N TYR A 71 1.68 -1.12 -20.27
CA TYR A 71 2.72 -1.80 -19.51
C TYR A 71 2.23 -3.05 -18.77
N SER A 72 0.99 -3.09 -18.27
CA SER A 72 0.46 -4.24 -17.53
C SER A 72 -0.05 -5.37 -18.45
N LYS A 73 -0.45 -5.05 -19.68
CA LYS A 73 -1.05 -6.00 -20.65
C LYS A 73 -0.24 -6.13 -21.93
N ARG A 74 1.09 -6.16 -21.82
CA ARG A 74 2.04 -6.22 -22.96
C ARG A 74 1.86 -7.42 -23.90
N ASN A 75 1.20 -8.48 -23.43
CA ASN A 75 1.00 -9.72 -24.19
C ASN A 75 -0.24 -9.69 -25.08
N LEU A 76 -1.10 -8.67 -24.97
CA LEU A 76 -2.29 -8.56 -25.80
C LEU A 76 -1.91 -8.13 -27.22
N SER A 77 -2.59 -8.72 -28.21
CA SER A 77 -2.56 -8.17 -29.57
C SER A 77 -3.22 -6.79 -29.60
N ASN A 78 -2.91 -5.98 -30.62
CA ASN A 78 -3.46 -4.62 -30.72
C ASN A 78 -5.00 -4.59 -30.65
N SER A 79 -5.69 -5.53 -31.31
CA SER A 79 -7.15 -5.58 -31.30
C SER A 79 -7.73 -5.96 -29.94
N GLU A 80 -7.10 -6.90 -29.23
CA GLU A 80 -7.47 -7.29 -27.87
C GLU A 80 -7.20 -6.16 -26.88
N PHE A 81 -6.09 -5.44 -27.04
CA PHE A 81 -5.76 -4.30 -26.20
C PHE A 81 -6.80 -3.18 -26.33
N ILE A 82 -7.21 -2.83 -27.56
CA ILE A 82 -8.28 -1.83 -27.78
C ILE A 82 -9.60 -2.30 -27.18
N ARG A 83 -9.96 -3.58 -27.35
CA ARG A 83 -11.19 -4.14 -26.75
C ARG A 83 -11.14 -4.10 -25.23
N HIS A 84 -9.99 -4.40 -24.65
CA HIS A 84 -9.74 -4.29 -23.21
C HIS A 84 -9.93 -2.84 -22.75
N LEU A 85 -9.30 -1.86 -23.41
CA LEU A 85 -9.47 -0.44 -23.09
C LEU A 85 -10.93 0.01 -23.18
N ALA A 86 -11.66 -0.41 -24.21
CA ALA A 86 -13.08 -0.08 -24.38
C ALA A 86 -13.98 -0.70 -23.29
N SER A 87 -13.54 -1.78 -22.64
CA SER A 87 -14.27 -2.39 -21.52
C SER A 87 -14.05 -1.68 -20.18
N ILE A 88 -12.92 -0.98 -20.01
CA ILE A 88 -12.54 -0.33 -18.74
C ILE A 88 -12.71 1.20 -18.77
N ILE A 89 -12.62 1.82 -19.95
CA ILE A 89 -12.79 3.27 -20.12
C ILE A 89 -14.21 3.50 -20.63
N PRO A 90 -15.09 4.17 -19.87
CA PRO A 90 -16.49 4.38 -20.27
C PRO A 90 -16.63 5.54 -21.29
N VAL A 91 -15.91 5.45 -22.42
CA VAL A 91 -15.98 6.40 -23.53
C VAL A 91 -15.99 5.65 -24.87
N SER A 92 -16.39 6.30 -25.95
CA SER A 92 -16.39 5.66 -27.27
C SER A 92 -14.98 5.26 -27.72
N THR A 93 -14.90 4.19 -28.49
CA THR A 93 -13.64 3.71 -29.07
C THR A 93 -12.92 4.81 -29.87
N ASP A 94 -13.65 5.68 -30.56
CA ASP A 94 -13.08 6.81 -31.31
C ASP A 94 -12.31 7.80 -30.43
N ILE A 95 -12.81 8.06 -29.21
CA ILE A 95 -12.11 8.91 -28.24
C ILE A 95 -10.85 8.21 -27.74
N ILE A 96 -10.93 6.91 -27.44
CA ILE A 96 -9.76 6.11 -27.04
C ILE A 96 -8.69 6.14 -28.14
N MET A 97 -9.08 5.99 -29.40
CA MET A 97 -8.17 6.03 -30.54
C MET A 97 -7.52 7.41 -30.71
N THR A 98 -8.28 8.49 -30.48
CA THR A 98 -7.75 9.86 -30.45
C THR A 98 -6.70 10.04 -29.34
N ASP A 99 -6.96 9.52 -28.15
CA ASP A 99 -5.99 9.54 -27.05
C ASP A 99 -4.73 8.76 -27.37
N ILE A 100 -4.86 7.55 -27.94
CA ILE A 100 -3.73 6.73 -28.38
C ILE A 100 -2.93 7.46 -29.45
N ALA A 101 -3.59 8.12 -30.40
CA ALA A 101 -2.91 8.92 -31.43
C ALA A 101 -2.10 10.05 -30.81
N SER A 102 -2.62 10.74 -29.79
CA SER A 102 -1.90 11.79 -29.08
C SER A 102 -0.66 11.29 -28.31
N LEU A 103 -0.71 10.04 -27.85
CA LEU A 103 0.39 9.35 -27.16
C LEU A 103 1.49 8.85 -28.09
N LYS A 104 1.34 8.93 -29.42
CA LYS A 104 2.40 8.57 -30.37
C LYS A 104 3.59 9.52 -30.34
N SER A 105 3.40 10.76 -29.87
CA SER A 105 4.49 11.71 -29.66
C SER A 105 5.36 11.26 -28.50
N VAL A 106 6.69 11.23 -28.72
CA VAL A 106 7.68 10.80 -27.73
C VAL A 106 7.61 11.67 -26.46
N ASP A 107 7.45 12.99 -26.61
CA ASP A 107 7.40 13.92 -25.49
C ASP A 107 6.14 13.74 -24.66
N THR A 108 4.99 13.60 -25.32
CA THR A 108 3.70 13.35 -24.66
C THR A 108 3.76 12.03 -23.90
N PHE A 109 4.20 10.96 -24.56
CA PHE A 109 4.33 9.65 -23.92
C PHE A 109 5.26 9.68 -22.70
N LYS A 110 6.41 10.36 -22.81
CA LYS A 110 7.38 10.47 -21.71
C LYS A 110 6.76 11.15 -20.49
N LYS A 111 5.97 12.23 -20.67
CA LYS A 111 5.27 12.92 -19.57
C LYS A 111 4.28 11.97 -18.88
N HIS A 112 3.40 11.33 -19.63
CA HIS A 112 2.41 10.38 -19.08
C HIS A 112 3.09 9.20 -18.37
N LYS A 113 4.15 8.64 -18.97
CA LYS A 113 4.94 7.57 -18.36
C LYS A 113 5.53 7.95 -17.01
N VAL A 114 6.09 9.16 -16.88
CA VAL A 114 6.65 9.64 -15.60
C VAL A 114 5.54 9.77 -14.55
N ARG A 115 4.37 10.32 -14.91
CA ARG A 115 3.23 10.43 -13.99
C ARG A 115 2.72 9.07 -13.53
N VAL A 116 2.56 8.12 -14.46
CA VAL A 116 2.15 6.74 -14.13
C VAL A 116 3.18 6.09 -13.21
N LYS A 117 4.49 6.26 -13.46
CA LYS A 117 5.54 5.74 -12.59
C LYS A 117 5.45 6.32 -11.18
N GLN A 118 5.26 7.63 -11.05
CA GLN A 118 5.11 8.30 -9.75
C GLN A 118 3.85 7.82 -9.02
N ALA A 119 2.72 7.70 -9.73
CA ALA A 119 1.47 7.19 -9.16
C ALA A 119 1.62 5.74 -8.63
N LEU A 120 2.36 4.89 -9.34
CA LEU A 120 2.64 3.52 -8.89
C LEU A 120 3.54 3.48 -7.64
N ILE A 121 4.55 4.35 -7.57
CA ILE A 121 5.41 4.48 -6.38
C ILE A 121 4.57 4.91 -5.17
N LEU A 122 3.78 5.97 -5.32
CA LEU A 122 2.91 6.49 -4.25
C LEU A 122 1.89 5.44 -3.78
N ARG A 123 1.32 4.65 -4.72
CA ARG A 123 0.43 3.52 -4.38
C ARG A 123 1.16 2.46 -3.57
N GLY A 124 2.38 2.11 -3.96
CA GLY A 124 3.23 1.15 -3.23
C GLY A 124 3.55 1.62 -1.81
N GLU A 125 3.97 2.88 -1.66
CA GLU A 125 4.27 3.51 -0.37
C GLU A 125 3.04 3.55 0.54
N ARG A 126 1.88 3.97 0.00
CA ARG A 126 0.61 3.94 0.74
C ARG A 126 0.26 2.53 1.22
N LYS A 127 0.38 1.53 0.34
CA LYS A 127 0.08 0.14 0.68
C LYS A 127 1.01 -0.39 1.78
N ALA A 128 2.30 -0.06 1.71
CA ALA A 128 3.26 -0.43 2.76
C ALA A 128 2.91 0.25 4.09
N ALA A 129 2.56 1.54 4.08
CA ALA A 129 2.13 2.28 5.26
C ALA A 129 0.85 1.68 5.88
N LEU A 130 -0.16 1.35 5.07
CA LEU A 130 -1.38 0.69 5.52
C LEU A 130 -1.10 -0.69 6.12
N MET A 131 -0.18 -1.46 5.53
CA MET A 131 0.22 -2.76 6.07
C MET A 131 0.85 -2.62 7.47
N ILE A 132 1.75 -1.65 7.66
CA ILE A 132 2.36 -1.37 8.97
C ILE A 132 1.29 -0.97 9.99
N GLN A 133 0.36 -0.08 9.62
CA GLN A 133 -0.76 0.30 10.47
C GLN A 133 -1.66 -0.89 10.81
N GLY A 134 -1.91 -1.77 9.85
CA GLY A 134 -2.69 -3.00 10.05
C GLY A 134 -2.02 -3.95 11.04
N VAL A 135 -0.70 -4.18 10.92
CA VAL A 135 0.07 -4.97 11.88
C VAL A 135 -0.02 -4.37 13.29
N LYS A 136 0.13 -3.05 13.42
CA LYS A 136 0.01 -2.35 14.71
C LYS A 136 -1.39 -2.56 15.31
N ALA A 137 -2.45 -2.36 14.52
CA ALA A 137 -3.83 -2.55 14.99
C ALA A 137 -4.13 -3.99 15.41
N ILE A 138 -3.60 -4.99 14.69
CA ILE A 138 -3.71 -6.41 15.07
C ILE A 138 -3.00 -6.67 16.39
N ASN A 139 -1.77 -6.18 16.55
CA ASN A 139 -1.01 -6.34 17.78
C ASN A 139 -1.72 -5.69 18.98
N ASP A 140 -2.23 -4.46 18.82
CA ASP A 140 -2.98 -3.76 19.87
C ASP A 140 -4.26 -4.51 20.25
N ALA A 141 -4.96 -5.10 19.27
CA ALA A 141 -6.14 -5.93 19.53
C ALA A 141 -5.79 -7.24 20.24
N MET A 142 -4.66 -7.85 19.89
CA MET A 142 -4.12 -9.04 20.56
C MET A 142 -3.69 -8.75 22.00
N ASP A 143 -3.02 -7.62 22.26
CA ASP A 143 -2.65 -7.17 23.62
C ASP A 143 -3.90 -6.97 24.49
N LYS A 144 -4.97 -6.43 23.90
CA LYS A 144 -6.29 -6.29 24.55
C LYS A 144 -7.10 -7.58 24.60
N SER A 145 -6.54 -8.72 24.18
CA SER A 145 -7.20 -10.03 24.16
C SER A 145 -8.54 -10.04 23.41
N VAL A 146 -8.67 -9.23 22.35
CA VAL A 146 -9.84 -9.20 21.48
C VAL A 146 -9.95 -10.52 20.71
N LYS A 147 -11.16 -11.07 20.63
CA LYS A 147 -11.45 -12.23 19.79
C LYS A 147 -11.68 -11.78 18.35
N PHE A 148 -10.97 -12.40 17.41
CA PHE A 148 -11.13 -12.15 15.98
C PHE A 148 -12.19 -13.09 15.43
N ASP A 149 -13.35 -12.56 15.07
CA ASP A 149 -14.38 -13.25 14.31
C ASP A 149 -14.18 -13.02 12.80
N SER A 150 -14.99 -13.71 11.99
CA SER A 150 -14.89 -13.63 10.52
C SER A 150 -15.12 -12.20 10.01
N ASP A 151 -16.09 -11.49 10.58
CA ASP A 151 -16.46 -10.14 10.13
C ASP A 151 -15.37 -9.13 10.47
N MET A 152 -14.73 -9.24 11.64
CA MET A 152 -13.59 -8.42 12.01
C MET A 152 -12.39 -8.66 11.09
N LEU A 153 -12.12 -9.91 10.69
CA LEU A 153 -11.06 -10.21 9.73
C LEU A 153 -11.33 -9.56 8.37
N VAL A 154 -12.57 -9.64 7.88
CA VAL A 154 -12.97 -8.97 6.63
C VAL A 154 -12.85 -7.45 6.76
N ASN A 155 -13.33 -6.87 7.86
CA ASN A 155 -13.27 -5.42 8.09
C ASN A 155 -11.83 -4.90 8.15
N LEU A 156 -10.94 -5.60 8.85
CA LEU A 156 -9.52 -5.28 8.88
C LEU A 156 -8.89 -5.41 7.50
N SER A 157 -9.30 -6.42 6.71
CA SER A 157 -8.75 -6.65 5.37
C SER A 157 -9.10 -5.53 4.41
N LEU A 158 -10.34 -5.03 4.48
CA LEU A 158 -10.82 -3.90 3.70
C LEU A 158 -10.13 -2.60 4.15
N ARG A 159 -10.03 -2.38 5.46
CA ARG A 159 -9.47 -1.15 6.02
C ARG A 159 -8.00 -0.95 5.68
N TYR A 160 -7.22 -2.03 5.64
CA TYR A 160 -5.78 -1.99 5.41
C TYR A 160 -5.37 -2.52 4.03
N GLU A 161 -6.33 -2.67 3.11
CA GLU A 161 -6.11 -3.11 1.72
C GLU A 161 -5.26 -4.39 1.62
N CYS A 162 -5.53 -5.36 2.51
CA CYS A 162 -4.81 -6.62 2.61
C CYS A 162 -5.76 -7.82 2.48
N ASN A 163 -5.22 -9.02 2.25
CA ASN A 163 -6.03 -10.24 2.18
C ASN A 163 -6.33 -10.73 3.61
N PRO A 164 -7.56 -11.19 3.92
CA PRO A 164 -7.87 -11.82 5.21
C PRO A 164 -6.85 -12.87 5.67
N LYS A 165 -6.27 -13.64 4.73
CA LYS A 165 -5.21 -14.61 5.04
C LYS A 165 -3.98 -13.95 5.67
N GLN A 166 -3.56 -12.78 5.18
CA GLN A 166 -2.40 -12.05 5.71
C GLN A 166 -2.64 -11.59 7.15
N ILE A 167 -3.87 -11.22 7.49
CA ILE A 167 -4.26 -10.85 8.86
C ILE A 167 -4.15 -12.07 9.78
N VAL A 168 -4.66 -13.23 9.34
CA VAL A 168 -4.56 -14.48 10.10
C VAL A 168 -3.09 -14.87 10.31
N ASP A 169 -2.26 -14.75 9.28
CA ASP A 169 -0.82 -15.04 9.37
C ASP A 169 -0.14 -14.13 10.40
N GLU A 170 -0.48 -12.83 10.45
CA GLU A 170 0.07 -11.90 11.43
C GLU A 170 -0.42 -12.22 12.87
N ILE A 171 -1.68 -12.59 13.05
CA ILE A 171 -2.20 -13.06 14.35
C ILE A 171 -1.42 -14.29 14.84
N ILE A 172 -1.19 -15.27 13.95
CA ILE A 172 -0.42 -16.48 14.27
C ILE A 172 1.02 -16.12 14.63
N LYS A 173 1.64 -15.21 13.87
CA LYS A 173 3.00 -14.73 14.11
C LYS A 173 3.12 -14.04 15.47
N TYR A 174 2.19 -13.16 15.82
CA TYR A 174 2.13 -12.53 17.14
C TYR A 174 2.07 -13.59 18.25
N LYS A 175 1.18 -14.58 18.14
CA LYS A 175 1.05 -15.67 19.13
C LYS A 175 2.35 -16.48 19.28
N LYS A 176 3.04 -16.78 18.17
CA LYS A 176 4.34 -17.47 18.19
C LYS A 176 5.43 -16.66 18.88
N LEU A 177 5.50 -15.36 18.60
CA LEU A 177 6.48 -14.47 19.24
C LEU A 177 6.20 -14.32 20.74
N SER A 178 4.94 -14.10 21.12
CA SER A 178 4.53 -13.99 22.52
C SER A 178 4.87 -15.25 23.32
N THR A 179 4.60 -16.43 22.77
CA THR A 179 4.97 -17.72 23.41
C THR A 179 6.49 -17.90 23.50
N GLN A 180 7.27 -17.53 22.48
CA GLN A 180 8.73 -17.56 22.55
C GLN A 180 9.29 -16.62 23.62
N VAL A 181 8.77 -15.40 23.71
CA VAL A 181 9.14 -14.44 24.75
C VAL A 181 8.82 -14.99 26.14
N ALA A 182 7.64 -15.58 26.32
CA ALA A 182 7.26 -16.23 27.58
C ALA A 182 8.19 -17.40 27.94
N LEU A 183 8.51 -18.27 26.98
CA LEU A 183 9.44 -19.40 27.18
C LEU A 183 10.85 -18.91 27.56
N ASN A 184 11.34 -17.83 26.94
CA ASN A 184 12.64 -17.25 27.25
C ASN A 184 12.66 -16.64 28.66
N LYS A 185 11.58 -15.96 29.09
CA LYS A 185 11.43 -15.49 30.48
C LYS A 185 11.51 -16.64 31.48
N ILE A 186 10.82 -17.76 31.22
CA ILE A 186 10.82 -18.94 32.09
C ILE A 186 12.22 -19.57 32.18
N LYS A 187 12.92 -19.72 31.04
CA LYS A 187 14.30 -20.25 31.01
C LYS A 187 15.26 -19.36 31.81
N ASN A 188 15.20 -18.05 31.60
CA ASN A 188 16.04 -17.08 32.30
C ASN A 188 15.76 -17.02 33.81
N HIS A 189 14.50 -17.23 34.23
CA HIS A 189 14.16 -17.31 35.65
C HIS A 189 14.65 -18.62 36.31
N ARG A 190 14.66 -19.74 35.59
CA ARG A 190 15.11 -21.04 36.14
C ARG A 190 16.63 -21.21 36.15
N LEU A 191 17.35 -20.50 35.27
CA LEU A 191 18.81 -20.57 35.15
C LEU A 191 19.57 -20.25 36.47
N PRO A 192 19.24 -19.19 37.22
CA PRO A 192 19.86 -18.91 38.52
C PRO A 192 19.63 -20.03 39.56
N VAL A 193 18.41 -20.59 39.60
CA VAL A 193 18.05 -21.68 40.53
C VAL A 193 18.83 -22.95 40.19
N ILE A 194 18.93 -23.30 38.91
CA ILE A 194 19.73 -24.45 38.45
C ILE A 194 21.22 -24.22 38.77
N ARG A 195 21.75 -23.01 38.55
CA ARG A 195 23.14 -22.67 38.90
C ARG A 195 23.39 -22.80 40.40
N ALA A 196 22.46 -22.35 41.24
CA ALA A 196 22.55 -22.48 42.69
C ALA A 196 22.54 -23.96 43.12
N LEU A 197 21.62 -24.76 42.60
CA LEU A 197 21.53 -26.20 42.88
C LEU A 197 22.81 -26.95 42.46
N VAL A 198 23.37 -26.66 41.28
CA VAL A 198 24.64 -27.25 40.82
C VAL A 198 25.80 -26.84 41.73
N LYS A 199 25.83 -25.59 42.21
CA LYS A 199 26.87 -25.12 43.14
C LYS A 199 26.75 -25.83 44.50
N CYS A 200 25.53 -25.99 45.02
CA CYS A 200 25.26 -26.76 46.24
C CYS A 200 25.62 -28.25 46.10
N ALA A 201 25.27 -28.88 44.98
CA ALA A 201 25.61 -30.28 44.71
C ALA A 201 27.13 -30.51 44.64
N LYS A 202 27.89 -29.60 44.02
CA LYS A 202 29.36 -29.64 43.98
C LYS A 202 30.03 -29.44 45.35
N LEU A 203 29.36 -28.73 46.26
CA LEU A 203 29.84 -28.56 47.63
C LEU A 203 29.57 -29.82 48.48
N ASN A 204 28.44 -30.49 48.28
CA ASN A 204 28.10 -31.74 48.96
C ASN A 204 28.91 -32.96 48.49
N SER A 205 29.47 -32.95 47.27
CA SER A 205 30.28 -34.06 46.76
C SER A 205 31.75 -34.04 47.21
N ARG A 206 32.14 -33.08 48.07
CA ARG A 206 33.51 -32.94 48.61
C ARG A 206 33.64 -33.40 50.07
N TYR A 207 32.62 -34.06 50.60
CA TYR A 207 32.64 -34.77 51.89
C TYR A 207 32.40 -36.25 51.66
#